data_AF-A0A9Q8HPM6-F1
#
_entry.id   AF-A0A9Q8HPM6-F1
#
_cell.length_a   1.000
_cell.length_b   1.000
_cell.length_c   1.000
_cell.angle_alpha   90.00
_cell.angle_beta   90.00
_cell.angle_gamma   90.00
#
_symmetry.space_group_name_H-M   'P 1'
#
loop_
_entity.id
_entity.type
_entity.pdbx_description
1 polymer ?
#
loop_
_entity_poly.entity_id
_entity_poly.type
_entity_poly.pdbx_seq_one_letter_code
_entity_poly.pdbx_strand_id
1 'polypeptide(L)'
;MTSQPSKNQRFVDYVIQQCLQDKGFAAKLKRADNPNTEYYSWEILVNFVDLTIDSKRLPYALIAAAIADGKVQENGSFGLGHILSKCYDNDATLGNQTDPAKIKLRRLLACQSAVEVCGVLRPILSLIRAKGLAGSLDYAALLDNLCWFNEQTKKHWAMDFYRKQEIEYE
;
A
#
# COMPACT_ATOMS: atom_id res chain seq x y z
N MET A 1 27.51 4.92 6.69
CA MET A 1 26.70 6.14 6.88
C MET A 1 25.25 5.73 6.84
N THR A 2 24.57 5.68 7.98
CA THR A 2 23.13 5.36 8.02
C THR A 2 22.36 6.60 7.60
N SER A 3 21.85 6.62 6.37
CA SER A 3 20.93 7.64 5.90
C SER A 3 19.72 7.67 6.82
N GLN A 4 19.35 8.85 7.32
CA GLN A 4 18.15 9.02 8.16
C GLN A 4 16.90 8.53 7.40
N PRO A 5 16.01 7.75 8.03
CA PRO A 5 14.81 7.24 7.38
C PRO A 5 13.90 8.40 6.93
N SER A 6 13.26 8.23 5.76
CA SER A 6 12.32 9.23 5.23
C SER A 6 11.14 9.43 6.18
N LYS A 7 10.44 10.56 6.07
CA LYS A 7 9.22 10.83 6.85
C LYS A 7 8.20 9.68 6.73
N ASN A 8 8.06 9.13 5.53
CA ASN A 8 7.08 8.09 5.23
C ASN A 8 7.53 6.72 5.76
N GLN A 9 8.83 6.41 5.71
CA GLN A 9 9.39 5.23 6.39
C GLN A 9 9.12 5.30 7.90
N ARG A 10 9.43 6.44 8.53
CA ARG A 10 9.19 6.64 9.97
C ARG A 10 7.72 6.44 10.37
N PHE A 11 6.80 6.89 9.52
CA PHE A 11 5.37 6.66 9.75
C PHE A 11 5.01 5.18 9.67
N VAL A 12 5.46 4.48 8.62
CA VAL A 12 5.18 3.05 8.44
C VAL A 12 5.76 2.23 9.60
N ASP A 13 7.01 2.47 9.96
CA ASP A 13 7.67 1.79 11.09
C ASP A 13 6.90 2.02 12.40
N TYR A 14 6.51 3.27 12.67
CA TYR A 14 5.71 3.63 13.84
C TYR A 14 4.38 2.88 13.87
N VAL A 15 3.63 2.89 12.77
CA VAL A 15 2.32 2.22 12.69
C VAL A 15 2.46 0.71 12.89
N ILE A 16 3.45 0.08 12.25
CA ILE A 16 3.74 -1.36 12.42
C ILE A 16 4.03 -1.66 13.89
N GLN A 17 5.01 -0.96 14.47
CA GLN A 17 5.42 -1.18 15.87
C GLN A 17 4.25 -1.01 16.85
N GLN A 18 3.44 0.04 16.69
CA GLN A 18 2.29 0.26 17.56
C GLN A 18 1.18 -0.78 17.37
N CYS A 19 0.91 -1.23 16.13
CA CYS A 19 -0.07 -2.29 15.89
C CYS A 19 0.33 -3.64 16.52
N LEU A 20 1.62 -3.91 16.66
CA LEU A 20 2.13 -5.13 17.32
C LEU A 20 1.93 -5.07 18.84
N GLN A 21 2.01 -3.88 19.42
CA GLN A 21 1.97 -3.68 20.87
C GLN A 21 0.55 -3.42 21.40
N ASP A 22 -0.30 -2.75 20.62
CA ASP A 22 -1.63 -2.30 21.04
C ASP A 22 -2.73 -2.68 20.04
N LYS A 23 -3.60 -3.59 20.47
CA LYS A 23 -4.78 -4.04 19.69
C LYS A 23 -5.82 -2.92 19.51
N GLY A 24 -5.96 -2.03 20.49
CA GLY A 24 -6.83 -0.86 20.44
C GLY A 24 -6.36 0.15 19.41
N PHE A 25 -5.04 0.42 19.37
CA PHE A 25 -4.40 1.22 18.32
C PHE A 25 -4.69 0.64 16.92
N ALA A 26 -4.45 -0.66 16.73
CA ALA A 26 -4.75 -1.32 15.45
C ALA A 26 -6.24 -1.20 15.09
N ALA A 27 -7.16 -1.38 16.05
CA ALA A 27 -8.60 -1.26 15.79
C ALA A 27 -9.05 0.16 15.39
N LYS A 28 -8.36 1.20 15.85
CA LYS A 28 -8.60 2.59 15.40
C LYS A 28 -8.13 2.78 13.96
N LEU A 29 -6.93 2.30 13.61
CA LEU A 29 -6.38 2.45 12.25
C LEU A 29 -7.13 1.67 11.18
N LYS A 30 -7.67 0.48 11.49
CA LYS A 30 -8.52 -0.27 10.56
C LYS A 30 -9.73 0.53 10.07
N ARG A 31 -10.18 1.51 10.87
CA ARG A 31 -11.31 2.38 10.54
C ARG A 31 -10.91 3.62 9.73
N ALA A 32 -9.61 3.87 9.57
CA ALA A 32 -9.09 5.07 8.91
C ALA A 32 -9.48 5.15 7.43
N ASP A 33 -9.59 4.00 6.75
CA ASP A 33 -9.93 3.96 5.33
C ASP A 33 -11.45 4.00 5.05
N ASN A 34 -12.27 4.30 6.05
CA ASN A 34 -13.70 4.51 5.90
C ASN A 34 -14.08 5.95 6.34
N PRO A 35 -14.57 6.80 5.42
CA PRO A 35 -14.91 8.20 5.73
C PRO A 35 -15.83 8.39 6.94
N ASN A 36 -16.74 7.44 7.17
CA ASN A 36 -17.71 7.53 8.27
C ASN A 36 -17.10 7.22 9.64
N THR A 37 -15.94 6.58 9.67
CA THR A 37 -15.28 6.13 10.91
C THR A 37 -13.83 6.59 11.01
N GLU A 38 -13.38 7.41 10.08
CA GLU A 38 -11.98 7.81 10.01
C GLU A 38 -11.54 8.61 11.22
N TYR A 39 -12.44 9.41 11.82
CA TYR A 39 -12.16 10.25 12.98
C TYR A 39 -11.58 9.47 14.18
N TYR A 40 -11.84 8.17 14.30
CA TYR A 40 -11.22 7.31 15.32
C TYR A 40 -9.70 7.21 15.21
N SER A 41 -9.14 7.50 14.03
CA SER A 41 -7.70 7.45 13.74
C SER A 41 -7.02 8.82 13.77
N TRP A 42 -7.78 9.92 13.89
CA TRP A 42 -7.24 11.28 13.74
C TRP A 42 -6.19 11.65 14.78
N GLU A 43 -6.35 11.22 16.02
CA GLU A 43 -5.35 11.43 17.08
C GLU A 43 -3.98 10.81 16.75
N ILE A 44 -3.95 9.80 15.89
CA ILE A 44 -2.74 9.15 15.39
C ILE A 44 -2.22 9.92 14.17
N LEU A 45 -3.08 10.10 13.16
CA LEU A 45 -2.70 10.68 11.87
C LEU A 45 -2.27 12.15 11.95
N VAL A 46 -2.84 12.94 12.87
CA VAL A 46 -2.54 14.37 13.04
C VAL A 46 -1.04 14.65 13.27
N ASN A 47 -0.30 13.70 13.84
CA ASN A 47 1.13 13.83 14.09
C ASN A 47 1.98 13.72 12.81
N PHE A 48 1.40 13.25 11.71
CA PHE A 48 2.11 12.94 10.46
C PHE A 48 1.59 13.73 9.27
N VAL A 49 0.32 14.11 9.26
CA VAL A 49 -0.31 14.71 8.09
C VAL A 49 -1.35 15.76 8.46
N ASP A 50 -1.52 16.75 7.58
CA ASP A 50 -2.60 17.71 7.65
C ASP A 50 -3.93 17.04 7.27
N LEU A 51 -4.80 16.89 8.27
CA LEU A 51 -6.09 16.20 8.12
C LEU A 51 -7.10 16.99 7.27
N THR A 52 -6.87 18.28 7.03
CA THR A 52 -7.79 19.12 6.26
C THR A 52 -7.63 18.96 4.74
N ILE A 53 -6.55 18.29 4.31
CA ILE A 53 -6.21 18.14 2.89
C ILE A 53 -6.30 16.66 2.50
N ASP A 54 -7.40 16.27 1.85
CA ASP A 54 -7.68 14.88 1.45
C ASP A 54 -6.55 14.21 0.65
N SER A 55 -5.95 14.94 -0.29
CA SER A 55 -4.85 14.43 -1.12
C SER A 55 -3.58 14.11 -0.32
N LYS A 56 -3.43 14.69 0.88
CA LYS A 56 -2.37 14.35 1.82
C LYS A 56 -2.84 13.30 2.82
N ARG A 57 -4.03 13.46 3.40
CA ARG A 57 -4.59 12.60 4.45
C ARG A 57 -4.87 11.17 3.99
N LEU A 58 -5.56 11.01 2.86
CA LEU A 58 -6.03 9.70 2.39
C LEU A 58 -4.91 8.68 2.14
N PRO A 59 -3.75 9.06 1.57
CA PRO A 59 -2.59 8.15 1.51
C PRO A 59 -2.18 7.57 2.87
N TYR A 60 -2.06 8.40 3.90
CA TYR A 60 -1.67 7.95 5.24
C TYR A 60 -2.76 7.07 5.87
N ALA A 61 -4.03 7.46 5.74
CA ALA A 61 -5.16 6.68 6.25
C ALA A 61 -5.25 5.29 5.59
N LEU A 62 -5.10 5.23 4.26
CA LEU A 62 -5.11 3.98 3.49
C LEU A 62 -3.99 3.04 3.92
N ILE A 63 -2.76 3.56 4.01
CA ILE A 63 -1.58 2.77 4.37
C ILE A 63 -1.67 2.27 5.80
N ALA A 64 -2.07 3.12 6.74
CA ALA A 64 -2.26 2.73 8.13
C ALA A 64 -3.34 1.65 8.30
N ALA A 65 -4.47 1.80 7.61
CA ALA A 65 -5.53 0.80 7.62
C ALA A 65 -5.02 -0.53 7.05
N ALA A 66 -4.33 -0.52 5.91
CA ALA A 66 -3.82 -1.72 5.26
C ALA A 66 -2.80 -2.48 6.12
N ILE A 67 -1.89 -1.76 6.79
CA ILE A 67 -0.93 -2.34 7.74
C ILE A 67 -1.66 -3.02 8.90
N ALA A 68 -2.59 -2.29 9.54
CA ALA A 68 -3.33 -2.79 10.69
C ALA A 68 -4.23 -3.99 10.34
N ASP A 69 -4.87 -3.96 9.16
CA ASP A 69 -5.73 -5.04 8.66
C ASP A 69 -4.95 -6.25 8.18
N GLY A 70 -3.77 -6.03 7.58
CA GLY A 70 -2.86 -7.08 7.13
C GLY A 70 -2.08 -7.74 8.27
N LYS A 71 -2.12 -7.16 9.49
CA LYS A 71 -1.29 -7.58 10.64
C LYS A 71 0.20 -7.65 10.25
N VAL A 72 0.64 -6.66 9.49
CA VAL A 72 2.01 -6.59 8.96
C VAL A 72 3.00 -6.49 10.12
N GLN A 73 4.07 -7.28 10.06
CA GLN A 73 5.08 -7.39 11.13
C GLN A 73 6.29 -6.50 10.86
N GLU A 74 6.61 -6.26 9.59
CA GLU A 74 7.71 -5.42 9.12
C GLU A 74 7.37 -4.86 7.72
N ASN A 75 8.06 -3.80 7.31
CA ASN A 75 7.86 -3.26 5.96
C ASN A 75 8.45 -4.23 4.94
N GLY A 76 7.66 -4.58 3.92
CA GLY A 76 8.13 -5.43 2.84
C GLY A 76 9.11 -4.71 1.91
N SER A 77 9.58 -5.44 0.90
CA SER A 77 10.56 -4.97 -0.08
C SER A 77 10.06 -4.97 -1.51
N PHE A 78 8.87 -5.52 -1.78
CA PHE A 78 8.31 -5.60 -3.12
C PHE A 78 7.35 -4.47 -3.41
N GLY A 79 7.45 -3.90 -4.60
CA GLY A 79 6.57 -2.87 -5.08
C GLY A 79 5.14 -3.37 -5.36
N LEU A 80 4.24 -2.41 -5.51
CA LEU A 80 2.81 -2.67 -5.76
C LEU A 80 2.58 -3.46 -7.06
N GLY A 81 3.33 -3.17 -8.13
CA GLY A 81 3.15 -3.81 -9.42
C GLY A 81 3.47 -5.30 -9.35
N HIS A 82 4.60 -5.64 -8.73
CA HIS A 82 5.02 -7.01 -8.48
C HIS A 82 3.99 -7.76 -7.63
N ILE A 83 3.62 -7.20 -6.48
CA ILE A 83 2.67 -7.85 -5.56
C ILE A 83 1.28 -8.03 -6.21
N LEU A 84 0.82 -7.05 -7.01
CA LEU A 84 -0.42 -7.18 -7.76
C LEU A 84 -0.35 -8.30 -8.80
N SER A 85 0.77 -8.45 -9.51
CA SER A 85 0.99 -9.62 -10.38
C SER A 85 0.91 -10.90 -9.58
N LYS A 86 1.68 -11.02 -8.48
CA LYS A 86 1.75 -12.21 -7.62
C LYS A 86 0.40 -12.67 -7.09
N CYS A 87 -0.56 -11.77 -6.86
CA CYS A 87 -1.93 -12.14 -6.46
C CYS A 87 -2.64 -13.07 -7.45
N TYR A 88 -2.18 -13.10 -8.71
CA TYR A 88 -2.76 -13.86 -9.82
C TYR A 88 -1.85 -14.96 -10.36
N ASP A 89 -0.70 -15.20 -9.73
CA ASP A 89 0.12 -16.38 -10.06
C ASP A 89 -0.70 -17.66 -9.83
N ASN A 90 -0.53 -18.61 -10.73
CA ASN A 90 -1.01 -19.98 -10.60
C ASN A 90 0.04 -20.94 -11.18
N ASP A 91 -0.18 -22.24 -11.01
CA ASP A 91 0.79 -23.29 -11.37
C ASP A 91 1.27 -23.24 -12.84
N ALA A 92 0.47 -22.67 -13.75
CA ALA A 92 0.75 -22.66 -15.18
C ALA A 92 1.05 -21.27 -15.76
N THR A 93 0.80 -20.18 -15.03
CA THR A 93 0.81 -18.83 -15.60
C THR A 93 1.18 -17.78 -14.56
N LEU A 94 2.16 -16.94 -14.92
CA LEU A 94 2.52 -15.75 -14.15
C LEU A 94 1.37 -14.74 -14.18
N GLY A 95 1.06 -14.14 -13.04
CA GLY A 95 -0.09 -13.26 -12.88
C GLY A 95 -0.09 -12.06 -13.81
N ASN A 96 1.09 -11.55 -14.19
CA ASN A 96 1.23 -10.45 -15.14
C ASN A 96 0.79 -10.78 -16.57
N GLN A 97 0.56 -12.06 -16.87
CA GLN A 97 0.00 -12.52 -18.14
C GLN A 97 -1.53 -12.62 -18.10
N THR A 98 -2.13 -12.65 -16.91
CA THR A 98 -3.58 -12.81 -16.74
C THR A 98 -4.35 -11.51 -17.00
N ASP A 99 -5.53 -11.62 -17.63
CA ASP A 99 -6.38 -10.45 -17.90
C ASP A 99 -6.89 -9.75 -16.63
N PRO A 100 -7.32 -10.46 -15.57
CA PRO A 100 -7.76 -9.81 -14.33
C PRO A 100 -6.68 -8.91 -13.71
N ALA A 101 -5.42 -9.37 -13.68
CA ALA A 101 -4.30 -8.57 -13.17
C ALA A 101 -4.05 -7.32 -14.02
N LYS A 102 -4.02 -7.49 -15.35
CA LYS A 102 -3.84 -6.38 -16.32
C LYS A 102 -4.97 -5.36 -16.24
N ILE A 103 -6.22 -5.79 -16.00
CA ILE A 103 -7.36 -4.87 -15.82
C ILE A 103 -7.17 -4.02 -14.56
N LYS A 104 -6.78 -4.62 -13.43
CA LYS A 104 -6.51 -3.88 -12.18
C LYS A 104 -5.37 -2.90 -12.33
N LEU A 105 -4.27 -3.30 -12.97
CA LEU A 105 -3.15 -2.40 -13.26
C LEU A 105 -3.64 -1.22 -14.11
N ARG A 106 -4.32 -1.47 -15.23
CA ARG A 106 -4.84 -0.39 -16.10
C ARG A 106 -5.75 0.58 -15.36
N ARG A 107 -6.58 0.10 -14.43
CA ARG A 107 -7.41 0.98 -13.60
C ARG A 107 -6.59 1.89 -12.68
N LEU A 108 -5.51 1.38 -12.08
CA LEU A 108 -4.57 2.20 -11.31
C LEU A 108 -3.89 3.27 -12.17
N LEU A 109 -3.39 2.87 -13.35
CA LEU A 109 -2.69 3.79 -14.25
C LEU A 109 -3.62 4.87 -14.83
N ALA A 110 -4.91 4.58 -14.96
CA ALA A 110 -5.91 5.53 -15.43
C ALA A 110 -6.27 6.62 -14.41
N CYS A 111 -5.90 6.45 -13.13
CA CYS A 111 -6.22 7.42 -12.08
C CYS A 111 -5.55 8.77 -12.33
N GLN A 112 -6.25 9.87 -12.04
CA GLN A 112 -5.78 11.24 -12.28
C GLN A 112 -5.35 11.98 -11.01
N SER A 113 -5.57 11.40 -9.84
CA SER A 113 -5.23 12.01 -8.57
C SER A 113 -4.88 10.99 -7.49
N ALA A 114 -4.16 11.45 -6.45
CA ALA A 114 -3.90 10.68 -5.23
C ALA A 114 -5.19 10.18 -4.56
N VAL A 115 -6.25 10.99 -4.59
CA VAL A 115 -7.57 10.64 -4.02
C VAL A 115 -8.21 9.48 -4.79
N GLU A 116 -8.24 9.56 -6.12
CA GLU A 116 -8.82 8.51 -6.97
C GLU A 116 -8.07 7.19 -6.82
N VAL A 117 -6.73 7.23 -6.87
CA VAL A 117 -5.91 6.02 -6.75
C VAL A 117 -6.04 5.39 -5.36
N CYS A 118 -6.19 6.18 -4.29
CA CYS A 118 -6.47 5.63 -2.96
C CYS A 118 -7.78 4.83 -2.95
N GLY A 119 -8.84 5.34 -3.58
CA GLY A 119 -10.13 4.64 -3.71
C GLY A 119 -10.02 3.34 -4.51
N VAL A 120 -9.25 3.34 -5.60
CA VAL A 120 -9.00 2.13 -6.42
C VAL A 120 -8.13 1.11 -5.69
N LEU A 121 -7.20 1.56 -4.84
CA LEU A 121 -6.29 0.69 -4.11
C LEU A 121 -6.96 -0.10 -2.99
N ARG A 122 -8.02 0.42 -2.36
CA ARG A 122 -8.71 -0.29 -1.25
C ARG A 122 -9.05 -1.74 -1.58
N PRO A 123 -9.79 -2.05 -2.66
CA PRO A 123 -10.08 -3.44 -3.02
C PRO A 123 -8.84 -4.23 -3.46
N ILE A 124 -7.78 -3.57 -3.90
CA ILE A 124 -6.51 -4.23 -4.27
C ILE A 124 -5.74 -4.64 -3.00
N LEU A 125 -5.63 -3.77 -2.01
CA LEU A 125 -4.98 -4.09 -0.72
C LEU A 125 -5.75 -5.20 0.02
N SER A 126 -7.09 -5.21 -0.06
CA SER A 126 -7.88 -6.33 0.47
C SER A 126 -7.59 -7.65 -0.25
N LEU A 127 -7.39 -7.63 -1.58
CA LEU A 127 -6.99 -8.81 -2.35
C LEU A 127 -5.58 -9.29 -1.94
N ILE A 128 -4.62 -8.36 -1.84
CA ILE A 128 -3.25 -8.65 -1.42
C ILE A 128 -3.23 -9.33 -0.06
N ARG A 129 -4.01 -8.82 0.90
CA ARG A 129 -4.22 -9.46 2.20
C ARG A 129 -4.84 -10.86 2.07
N ALA A 130 -5.92 -11.00 1.30
CA ALA A 130 -6.59 -12.29 1.11
C ALA A 130 -5.67 -13.35 0.49
N LYS A 131 -4.68 -12.93 -0.29
CA LYS A 131 -3.63 -13.77 -0.88
C LYS A 131 -2.43 -14.03 0.03
N GLY A 132 -2.42 -13.49 1.25
CA GLY A 132 -1.31 -13.63 2.20
C GLY A 132 -0.06 -12.82 1.86
N LEU A 133 -0.15 -11.88 0.92
CA LEU A 133 0.99 -11.11 0.41
C LEU A 133 1.18 -9.75 1.10
N ALA A 134 0.36 -9.44 2.11
CA ALA A 134 0.38 -8.14 2.79
C ALA A 134 1.72 -7.84 3.47
N GLY A 135 2.44 -8.84 3.97
CA GLY A 135 3.76 -8.64 4.60
C GLY A 135 4.91 -8.43 3.61
N SER A 136 4.71 -8.74 2.33
CA SER A 136 5.74 -8.61 1.30
C SER A 136 5.74 -7.23 0.62
N LEU A 137 4.68 -6.45 0.79
CA LEU A 137 4.50 -5.14 0.17
C LEU A 137 5.33 -4.06 0.90
N ASP A 138 6.06 -3.26 0.13
CA ASP A 138 6.74 -2.06 0.62
C ASP A 138 5.73 -0.91 0.77
N TYR A 139 5.23 -0.73 2.00
CA TYR A 139 4.27 0.32 2.34
C TYR A 139 4.91 1.70 2.37
N ALA A 140 6.20 1.81 2.66
CA ALA A 140 6.89 3.09 2.67
C ALA A 140 7.04 3.63 1.24
N ALA A 141 7.49 2.80 0.30
CA ALA A 141 7.55 3.16 -1.11
C ALA A 141 6.15 3.42 -1.69
N LEU A 142 5.14 2.62 -1.30
CA LEU A 142 3.76 2.87 -1.72
C LEU A 142 3.23 4.21 -1.17
N LEU A 143 3.50 4.55 0.09
CA LEU A 143 3.10 5.83 0.66
C LEU A 143 3.79 7.01 -0.05
N ASP A 144 5.08 6.89 -0.37
CA ASP A 144 5.80 7.88 -1.17
C ASP A 144 5.16 8.06 -2.55
N ASN A 145 4.85 6.96 -3.23
CA ASN A 145 4.16 6.96 -4.52
C ASN A 145 2.80 7.65 -4.47
N LEU A 146 2.05 7.49 -3.37
CA LEU A 146 0.74 8.11 -3.19
C LEU A 146 0.83 9.60 -2.86
N CYS A 147 1.79 10.00 -2.01
CA CYS A 147 2.02 11.40 -1.67
C CYS A 147 2.44 12.24 -2.90
N TRP A 148 3.15 11.62 -3.83
CA TRP A 148 3.68 12.26 -5.04
C TRP A 148 3.11 11.66 -6.33
N PHE A 149 1.86 11.19 -6.28
CA PHE A 149 1.24 10.46 -7.38
C PHE A 149 1.24 11.27 -8.70
N ASN A 150 1.93 10.73 -9.71
CA ASN A 150 2.10 11.33 -11.02
C ASN A 150 2.42 10.24 -12.08
N GLU A 151 2.73 10.65 -13.31
CA GLU A 151 3.10 9.73 -14.41
C GLU A 151 4.34 8.89 -14.12
N GLN A 152 5.29 9.39 -13.32
CA GLN A 152 6.47 8.62 -12.92
C GLN A 152 6.08 7.48 -11.97
N THR A 153 5.15 7.70 -11.04
CA THR A 153 4.57 6.64 -10.20
C THR A 153 3.91 5.57 -11.05
N LYS A 154 3.08 5.97 -12.03
CA LYS A 154 2.40 5.06 -12.95
C LYS A 154 3.38 4.21 -13.75
N LYS A 155 4.42 4.84 -14.29
CA LYS A 155 5.52 4.16 -15.00
C LYS A 155 6.20 3.14 -14.09
N HIS A 156 6.52 3.51 -12.85
CA HIS A 156 7.18 2.63 -11.90
C HIS A 156 6.33 1.38 -11.62
N TRP A 157 5.04 1.53 -11.34
CA TRP A 157 4.14 0.39 -11.10
C TRP A 157 3.98 -0.50 -12.34
N ALA A 158 3.90 0.08 -13.54
CA ALA A 158 3.84 -0.69 -14.77
C ALA A 158 5.13 -1.50 -15.01
N MET A 159 6.30 -0.86 -14.82
CA MET A 159 7.59 -1.54 -14.94
C MET A 159 7.71 -2.68 -13.93
N ASP A 160 7.36 -2.44 -12.68
CA ASP A 160 7.39 -3.43 -11.60
C ASP A 160 6.47 -4.62 -11.88
N PHE A 161 5.27 -4.38 -12.44
CA PHE A 161 4.32 -5.42 -12.82
C PHE A 161 4.80 -6.30 -13.99
N TYR A 162 5.39 -5.69 -15.04
CA TYR A 162 5.81 -6.42 -16.24
C TYR A 162 7.24 -6.97 -16.18
N ARG A 163 8.03 -6.58 -15.17
CA ARG A 163 9.39 -7.10 -15.01
C ARG A 163 9.33 -8.60 -14.84
N LYS A 164 9.91 -9.33 -15.79
CA LYS A 164 10.23 -10.75 -15.59
C LYS A 164 11.33 -10.78 -14.53
N GLN A 165 11.05 -11.36 -13.38
CA GLN A 165 12.13 -11.82 -12.51
C GLN A 165 12.50 -13.23 -12.99
N GLU A 166 13.78 -13.43 -13.28
CA GLU A 166 14.35 -14.77 -13.38
C GLU A 166 14.04 -15.49 -12.08
N ILE A 167 13.43 -16.66 -12.20
CA ILE A 167 13.28 -17.57 -11.07
C ILE A 167 14.69 -18.08 -10.81
N GLU A 168 15.40 -17.50 -9.84
CA GLU A 168 16.55 -18.17 -9.24
C GLU A 168 15.99 -19.42 -8.55
N TYR A 169 16.24 -20.57 -9.16
CA TYR A 169 16.10 -21.85 -8.50
C TYR A 169 17.29 -21.97 -7.53
N GLU A 170 17.04 -21.91 -6.22
CA GLU A 170 17.93 -22.51 -5.22
C GLU A 170 17.82 -24.04 -5.25
#